data_AF-A0A4S4E1W4-F1
#
_entry.id   AF-A0A4S4E1W4-F1
#
_cell.length_a   1.000
_cell.length_b   1.000
_cell.length_c   1.000
_cell.angle_alpha   90.00
_cell.angle_beta   90.00
_cell.angle_gamma   90.00
#
_symmetry.space_group_name_H-M   'P 1'
#
loop_
_entity.id
_entity.type
_entity.pdbx_description
1 polymer ?
#
loop_
_entity_poly.entity_id
_entity_poly.type
_entity_poly.pdbx_seq_one_letter_code
_entity_poly.pdbx_strand_id
1 'polypeptide(L)'
;MYRDVRAAVDLCHRDVTLKQMVAEDPKRYINEDTLIVPMIKMLRDSGRSTFLVTNSAKPSFFHDENRANLFEVEAESVMLLNTDNGTPMPQVGGTSMLPLKSLNKNCRVFLGAMLVICINCWVLGPVHSKLFQVFEVYFNQVLYVGDHIYGDILRSKKVLGWRTMLVVPELEKEVELLWELKDTRKQLQLLGNKRDLVEDKIHHLKWSLKFEGLNDDEEKKLSCKLDKLESQREQVRLSHQQAQLQFHQKFHKVWGQLMKTGYQTSRFAHQVERFACLYTSQVTNLSLYSPNKHYSPSQDFMPHEFEILGM
;
A
#
# COMPACT_ATOMS: atom_id res chain seq x y z
N MET A 1 -2.26 -28.99 -7.86
CA MET A 1 -1.18 -28.00 -7.67
C MET A 1 -1.64 -26.72 -6.97
N TYR A 2 -2.41 -25.80 -7.61
CA TYR A 2 -2.80 -24.52 -6.97
C TYR A 2 -3.46 -24.69 -5.59
N ARG A 3 -4.43 -25.61 -5.49
CA ARG A 3 -5.13 -25.91 -4.23
C ARG A 3 -4.18 -26.49 -3.18
N ASP A 4 -3.27 -27.36 -3.59
CA ASP A 4 -2.31 -28.02 -2.70
C ASP A 4 -1.31 -27.00 -2.13
N VAL A 5 -0.81 -26.08 -2.97
CA VAL A 5 0.06 -24.98 -2.52
C VAL A 5 -0.67 -24.09 -1.52
N ARG A 6 -1.92 -23.70 -1.82
CA ARG A 6 -2.72 -22.88 -0.91
C ARG A 6 -2.98 -23.58 0.42
N ALA A 7 -3.36 -24.86 0.38
CA ALA A 7 -3.58 -25.67 1.58
C ALA A 7 -2.30 -25.83 2.41
N ALA A 8 -1.15 -26.01 1.76
CA ALA A 8 0.14 -26.09 2.44
C ALA A 8 0.50 -24.76 3.14
N VAL A 9 0.32 -23.62 2.47
CA VAL A 9 0.54 -22.29 3.07
C VAL A 9 -0.40 -22.09 4.27
N ASP A 10 -1.69 -22.38 4.11
CA ASP A 10 -2.68 -22.27 5.20
C ASP A 10 -2.30 -23.18 6.38
N LEU A 11 -1.79 -24.38 6.12
CA LEU A 11 -1.34 -25.33 7.13
C LEU A 11 -0.13 -24.79 7.90
N CYS A 12 0.90 -24.29 7.22
CA CYS A 12 2.09 -23.69 7.85
C CYS A 12 1.76 -22.49 8.77
N HIS A 13 0.67 -21.76 8.50
CA HIS A 13 0.22 -20.68 9.36
C HIS A 13 -0.60 -21.16 10.57
N ARG A 14 -1.29 -22.30 10.45
CA ARG A 14 -2.16 -22.87 11.50
C ARG A 14 -1.43 -23.79 12.46
N ASP A 15 -0.47 -24.58 11.97
CA ASP A 15 0.26 -25.58 12.72
C ASP A 15 1.38 -25.00 13.62
N VAL A 16 1.52 -23.66 13.63
CA VAL A 16 2.46 -22.89 14.46
C VAL A 16 3.94 -23.10 14.08
N THR A 17 4.25 -23.99 13.12
CA THR A 17 5.62 -24.31 12.71
C THR A 17 6.38 -23.07 12.23
N LEU A 18 5.74 -22.22 11.41
CA LEU A 18 6.31 -20.96 10.96
C LEU A 18 6.67 -20.04 12.13
N LYS A 19 5.79 -19.96 13.14
CA LYS A 19 5.99 -19.09 14.31
C LYS A 19 7.12 -19.60 15.21
N GLN A 20 7.28 -20.92 15.35
CA GLN A 20 8.38 -21.53 16.10
C GLN A 20 9.73 -21.21 15.44
N MET A 21 9.84 -21.40 14.12
CA MET A 21 11.06 -21.07 13.37
C MET A 21 11.45 -19.59 13.49
N VAL A 22 10.47 -18.69 13.42
CA VAL A 22 10.71 -17.25 13.61
C VAL A 22 11.12 -16.94 15.07
N ALA A 23 10.60 -17.70 16.04
CA ALA A 23 10.91 -17.52 17.45
C ALA A 23 12.33 -17.97 17.83
N GLU A 24 12.89 -18.95 17.11
CA GLU A 24 14.26 -19.42 17.30
C GLU A 24 15.30 -18.37 16.91
N ASP A 25 15.07 -17.63 15.82
CA ASP A 25 15.94 -16.54 15.37
C ASP A 25 15.17 -15.29 14.93
N PRO A 26 14.67 -14.48 15.90
CA PRO A 26 13.89 -13.28 15.64
C PRO A 26 14.57 -12.29 14.70
N LYS A 27 15.89 -12.12 14.88
CA LYS A 27 16.67 -11.07 14.22
C LYS A 27 16.82 -11.30 12.73
N ARG A 28 16.70 -12.56 12.29
CA ARG A 28 16.74 -12.92 10.88
C ARG A 28 15.46 -12.55 10.13
N TYR A 29 14.32 -12.54 10.81
CA TYR A 29 13.01 -12.40 10.18
C TYR A 29 12.32 -11.07 10.49
N ILE A 30 12.68 -10.41 11.60
CA ILE A 30 12.08 -9.14 12.03
C ILE A 30 13.14 -8.05 12.00
N ASN A 31 12.85 -7.01 11.22
CA ASN A 31 13.60 -5.77 11.25
C ASN A 31 13.16 -4.95 12.46
N GLU A 32 14.10 -4.61 13.35
CA GLU A 32 13.84 -3.73 14.48
C GLU A 32 13.76 -2.27 14.00
N ASP A 33 12.61 -1.61 14.21
CA ASP A 33 12.43 -0.19 13.93
C ASP A 33 12.37 0.61 15.23
N THR A 34 13.40 1.43 15.46
CA THR A 34 13.54 2.26 16.66
C THR A 34 12.51 3.38 16.77
N LEU A 35 11.83 3.73 15.66
CA LEU A 35 10.86 4.83 15.60
C LEU A 35 9.43 4.41 16.00
N ILE A 36 9.16 3.12 16.15
CA ILE A 36 7.83 2.62 16.56
C ILE A 36 7.45 3.15 17.96
N VAL A 37 8.36 3.03 18.93
CA VAL A 37 8.10 3.46 20.31
C VAL A 37 7.86 4.97 20.39
N PRO A 38 8.74 5.83 19.82
CA PRO A 38 8.49 7.28 19.75
C PRO A 38 7.18 7.63 19.04
N MET A 39 6.84 6.94 17.94
CA MET A 39 5.61 7.21 17.20
C MET A 39 4.37 6.93 18.06
N ILE A 40 4.32 5.79 18.76
CA ILE A 40 3.17 5.45 19.61
C ILE A 40 3.04 6.43 20.78
N LYS A 41 4.17 6.84 21.39
CA LYS A 41 4.18 7.89 22.42
C LYS A 41 3.64 9.22 21.88
N MET A 42 4.13 9.67 20.73
CA MET A 42 3.66 10.88 20.07
C MET A 42 2.14 10.84 19.80
N LEU A 43 1.62 9.71 19.34
CA LEU A 43 0.18 9.54 19.12
C LEU A 43 -0.60 9.62 20.45
N ARG A 44 -0.12 8.95 21.51
CA ARG A 44 -0.75 8.98 22.83
C ARG A 44 -0.75 10.37 23.46
N ASP A 45 0.39 11.06 23.42
CA ASP A 45 0.55 12.42 23.96
C ASP A 45 -0.35 13.43 23.23
N SER A 46 -0.71 13.13 21.97
CA SER A 46 -1.66 13.91 21.18
C SER A 46 -3.13 13.59 21.46
N GLY A 47 -3.42 12.75 22.46
CA GLY A 47 -4.79 12.34 22.85
C GLY A 47 -5.40 11.26 21.95
N ARG A 48 -4.60 10.51 21.19
CA ARG A 48 -5.06 9.41 20.33
C ARG A 48 -4.85 8.06 21.02
N SER A 49 -5.78 7.15 20.82
CA SER A 49 -5.70 5.79 21.36
C SER A 49 -5.19 4.83 20.28
N THR A 50 -4.27 3.94 20.64
CA THR A 50 -3.67 2.97 19.71
C THR A 50 -3.95 1.55 20.16
N PHE A 51 -4.44 0.71 19.26
CA PHE A 51 -4.77 -0.69 19.50
C PHE A 51 -4.08 -1.59 18.48
N LEU A 52 -3.88 -2.86 18.82
CA LEU A 52 -3.34 -3.85 17.89
C LEU A 52 -4.35 -4.97 17.65
N VAL A 53 -4.56 -5.26 16.37
CA VAL A 53 -5.33 -6.41 15.89
C VAL A 53 -4.35 -7.37 15.22
N THR A 54 -4.43 -8.67 15.49
CA THR A 54 -3.55 -9.62 14.78
C THR A 54 -4.20 -10.98 14.61
N ASN A 55 -4.06 -11.51 13.41
CA ASN A 55 -4.52 -12.85 13.06
C ASN A 55 -3.59 -13.95 13.63
N SER A 56 -2.39 -13.61 14.14
CA SER A 56 -1.40 -14.57 14.62
C SER A 56 -1.73 -15.20 15.97
N ALA A 57 -2.61 -14.60 16.79
CA ALA A 57 -2.98 -15.11 18.11
C ALA A 57 -4.49 -15.16 18.37
N LYS A 58 -5.28 -14.32 17.68
CA LYS A 58 -6.75 -14.24 17.83
C LYS A 58 -7.40 -14.13 16.44
N PRO A 59 -7.51 -15.25 15.70
CA PRO A 59 -7.96 -15.23 14.30
C PRO A 59 -9.43 -14.79 14.12
N SER A 60 -10.20 -14.73 15.20
CA SER A 60 -11.65 -14.50 15.18
C SER A 60 -12.10 -13.05 15.04
N PHE A 61 -11.21 -12.05 15.05
CA PHE A 61 -11.62 -10.63 15.12
C PHE A 61 -12.62 -10.20 14.02
N PHE A 62 -12.49 -10.78 12.82
CA PHE A 62 -13.38 -10.50 11.68
C PHE A 62 -14.38 -11.63 11.36
N HIS A 63 -14.63 -12.55 12.29
CA HIS A 63 -15.64 -13.61 12.15
C HIS A 63 -16.89 -13.27 12.96
N ASP A 64 -18.06 -13.31 12.31
CA ASP A 64 -19.35 -12.75 12.78
C ASP A 64 -19.87 -13.26 14.13
N GLU A 65 -19.31 -14.35 14.68
CA GLU A 65 -19.80 -14.96 15.92
C GLU A 65 -18.83 -14.84 17.11
N ASN A 66 -17.59 -14.36 16.92
CA ASN A 66 -16.62 -14.25 18.02
C ASN A 66 -15.88 -12.91 17.98
N ARG A 67 -16.41 -11.95 18.74
CA ARG A 67 -15.81 -10.63 19.01
C ARG A 67 -14.48 -10.82 19.75
N ALA A 68 -13.41 -11.02 19.00
CA ALA A 68 -12.11 -11.33 19.59
C ALA A 68 -11.55 -10.12 20.34
N ASN A 69 -10.93 -10.43 21.46
CA ASN A 69 -10.29 -9.51 22.39
C ASN A 69 -9.14 -8.71 21.74
N LEU A 70 -9.24 -7.38 21.73
CA LEU A 70 -8.19 -6.49 21.23
C LEU A 70 -6.93 -6.55 22.12
N PHE A 71 -5.76 -6.22 21.58
CA PHE A 71 -4.58 -5.97 22.39
C PHE A 71 -4.37 -4.46 22.54
N GLU A 72 -4.16 -4.01 23.76
CA GLU A 72 -3.66 -2.66 24.01
C GLU A 72 -2.13 -2.69 23.94
N VAL A 73 -1.53 -1.64 23.39
CA VAL A 73 -0.07 -1.54 23.26
C VAL A 73 0.47 -0.68 24.39
N GLU A 74 1.36 -1.22 25.21
CA GLU A 74 2.06 -0.46 26.24
C GLU A 74 3.07 0.50 25.60
N ALA A 75 3.00 1.81 25.87
CA ALA A 75 3.79 2.81 25.15
C ALA A 75 5.29 2.79 25.44
N GLU A 76 5.73 2.21 26.58
CA GLU A 76 7.14 2.18 26.96
C GLU A 76 7.87 0.94 26.43
N SER A 77 7.19 -0.20 26.44
CA SER A 77 7.76 -1.50 26.12
C SER A 77 7.30 -2.05 24.76
N VAL A 78 6.22 -1.49 24.19
CA VAL A 78 5.48 -2.00 23.01
C VAL A 78 4.95 -3.42 23.23
N MET A 79 4.88 -3.86 24.49
CA MET A 79 4.32 -5.16 24.84
C MET A 79 2.80 -5.13 24.70
N LEU A 80 2.25 -6.28 24.31
CA LEU A 80 0.82 -6.43 24.12
C LEU A 80 0.17 -6.78 25.46
N LEU A 81 -0.71 -5.91 25.91
CA LEU A 81 -1.58 -6.17 27.06
C LEU A 81 -2.83 -6.89 26.56
N ASN A 82 -3.08 -8.06 27.13
CA ASN A 82 -4.29 -8.81 26.81
C ASN A 82 -5.50 -8.09 27.42
N THR A 83 -6.43 -7.68 26.57
CA THR A 83 -7.67 -7.04 27.04
C THR A 83 -8.85 -7.98 26.83
N ASP A 84 -9.86 -7.93 27.70
CA ASP A 84 -11.19 -8.49 27.44
C ASP A 84 -12.10 -7.34 27.03
N ASN A 85 -12.45 -7.27 25.73
CA ASN A 85 -13.19 -6.15 25.14
C ASN A 85 -12.64 -4.74 25.46
N GLY A 86 -11.31 -4.61 25.64
CA GLY A 86 -10.65 -3.34 25.95
C GLY A 86 -10.42 -3.06 27.44
N THR A 87 -10.75 -4.01 28.33
CA THR A 87 -10.36 -3.97 29.74
C THR A 87 -9.10 -4.82 29.94
N PRO A 88 -8.01 -4.32 30.53
CA PRO A 88 -6.85 -5.17 30.84
C PRO A 88 -7.27 -6.28 31.81
N MET A 89 -7.07 -7.55 31.42
CA MET A 89 -7.41 -8.68 32.29
C MET A 89 -6.35 -8.86 33.40
N PRO A 90 -6.73 -9.05 34.67
CA PRO A 90 -5.84 -9.64 35.66
C PRO A 90 -5.59 -11.11 35.28
N GLN A 91 -4.34 -11.56 35.37
CA GLN A 91 -3.98 -12.94 35.03
C GLN A 91 -4.70 -13.93 35.96
N VAL A 92 -5.62 -14.71 35.41
CA VAL A 92 -6.37 -15.72 36.19
C VAL A 92 -5.45 -16.89 36.48
N GLY A 93 -4.90 -16.90 37.70
CA GLY A 93 -4.05 -17.97 38.21
C GLY A 93 -3.09 -17.49 39.31
N GLY A 94 -3.61 -16.88 40.36
CA GLY A 94 -2.77 -16.48 41.50
C GLY A 94 -3.55 -15.69 42.54
N THR A 95 -4.07 -16.39 43.54
CA THR A 95 -4.41 -15.76 44.82
C THR A 95 -3.12 -15.15 45.37
N SER A 96 -3.18 -13.86 45.73
CA SER A 96 -2.14 -13.04 46.38
C SER A 96 -1.42 -12.03 45.47
N MET A 97 -1.57 -10.77 45.87
CA MET A 97 -0.85 -9.59 45.41
C MET A 97 0.66 -9.79 45.64
N LEU A 98 1.43 -10.02 44.57
CA LEU A 98 2.88 -9.88 44.59
C LEU A 98 3.33 -9.01 43.40
N PRO A 99 4.25 -8.05 43.63
CA PRO A 99 4.73 -7.17 42.58
C PRO A 99 5.52 -7.97 41.56
N LEU A 100 5.25 -7.72 40.27
CA LEU A 100 5.81 -8.44 39.12
C LEU A 100 7.33 -8.23 39.00
N LYS A 101 8.11 -8.94 39.82
CA LYS A 101 9.45 -9.39 39.48
C LYS A 101 9.35 -10.88 39.16
N SER A 102 9.89 -11.26 38.00
CA SER A 102 10.09 -12.63 37.50
C SER A 102 8.95 -13.34 36.77
N LEU A 103 8.49 -12.78 35.64
CA LEU A 103 8.27 -13.61 34.46
C LEU A 103 9.35 -13.30 33.42
N ASN A 104 9.91 -14.37 32.85
CA ASN A 104 11.11 -14.35 32.02
C ASN A 104 11.05 -13.30 30.89
N LYS A 105 12.16 -12.58 30.77
CA LYS A 105 12.37 -11.34 30.00
C LYS A 105 12.27 -11.41 28.47
N ASN A 106 11.81 -12.49 27.84
CA ASN A 106 11.99 -12.67 26.39
C ASN A 106 10.78 -13.22 25.61
N CYS A 107 9.54 -12.91 26.00
CA CYS A 107 8.41 -13.08 25.07
C CYS A 107 8.32 -11.87 24.14
N ARG A 108 9.23 -11.77 23.17
CA ARG A 108 9.07 -10.87 22.03
C ARG A 108 7.88 -11.38 21.22
N VAL A 109 6.74 -10.70 21.27
CA VAL A 109 5.63 -11.06 20.39
C VAL A 109 6.02 -10.64 18.98
N PHE A 110 6.09 -11.62 18.08
CA PHE A 110 6.58 -11.45 16.71
C PHE A 110 5.54 -10.72 15.86
N LEU A 111 5.92 -9.56 15.30
CA LEU A 111 5.08 -8.71 14.46
C LEU A 111 4.79 -9.38 13.09
N GLY A 112 3.70 -10.14 13.05
CA GLY A 112 2.79 -10.22 11.91
C GLY A 112 1.48 -9.55 12.30
N ALA A 113 1.57 -8.33 12.84
CA ALA A 113 0.49 -7.71 13.59
C ALA A 113 0.10 -6.35 13.00
N MET A 114 -1.20 -6.09 13.03
CA MET A 114 -1.88 -5.01 12.33
C MET A 114 -2.29 -3.92 13.29
N LEU A 115 -1.85 -2.69 13.03
CA LEU A 115 -2.03 -1.56 13.93
C LEU A 115 -3.34 -0.83 13.64
N VAL A 116 -4.16 -0.62 14.66
CA VAL A 116 -5.38 0.19 14.57
C VAL A 116 -5.19 1.46 15.37
N ILE A 117 -5.23 2.60 14.70
CA ILE A 117 -5.08 3.92 15.31
C ILE A 117 -6.46 4.57 15.43
N CYS A 118 -6.91 4.86 16.64
CA CYS A 118 -8.17 5.55 16.89
C CYS A 118 -7.89 7.03 17.15
N ILE A 119 -8.43 7.90 16.29
CA ILE A 119 -8.22 9.33 16.34
C ILE A 119 -9.41 9.96 17.07
N ASN A 120 -9.17 10.65 18.19
CA ASN A 120 -10.19 11.37 18.97
C ASN A 120 -11.27 10.50 19.64
N CYS A 121 -10.92 9.33 20.20
CA CYS A 121 -11.86 8.58 21.03
C CYS A 121 -11.78 9.05 22.49
N TRP A 122 -12.66 9.96 22.90
CA TRP A 122 -12.88 10.27 24.32
C TRP A 122 -13.68 9.11 24.94
N VAL A 123 -13.00 8.13 25.54
CA VAL A 123 -13.69 7.14 26.39
C VAL A 123 -13.93 7.79 27.76
N LEU A 124 -15.04 8.50 27.88
CA LEU A 124 -15.53 9.02 29.15
C LEU A 124 -16.05 7.87 30.02
N GLY A 125 -15.26 7.48 31.03
CA GLY A 125 -15.71 6.68 32.17
C GLY A 125 -15.62 5.15 32.02
N PRO A 126 -15.81 4.40 33.13
CA PRO A 126 -15.61 2.96 33.21
C PRO A 126 -16.82 2.22 32.60
N VAL A 127 -16.95 2.25 31.28
CA VAL A 127 -17.86 1.36 30.54
C VAL A 127 -17.04 0.60 29.51
N HIS A 128 -16.30 -0.36 30.04
CA HIS A 128 -15.24 -1.12 29.39
C HIS A 128 -15.74 -2.41 28.69
N SER A 129 -17.06 -2.57 28.50
CA SER A 129 -17.63 -3.86 28.05
C SER A 129 -17.97 -3.93 26.56
N LYS A 130 -17.90 -2.82 25.79
CA LYS A 130 -18.30 -2.80 24.37
C LYS A 130 -17.54 -1.77 23.52
N LEU A 131 -16.20 -1.89 23.44
CA LEU A 131 -15.41 -1.04 22.52
C LEU A 131 -15.93 -1.09 21.07
N PHE A 132 -16.49 -2.23 20.64
CA PHE A 132 -17.06 -2.38 19.30
C PHE A 132 -18.33 -1.54 19.07
N GLN A 133 -19.23 -1.41 20.07
CA GLN A 133 -20.39 -0.50 19.95
C GLN A 133 -19.98 0.97 19.95
N VAL A 134 -18.85 1.31 20.60
CA VAL A 134 -18.29 2.66 20.52
C VAL A 134 -17.71 2.92 19.13
N PHE A 135 -17.05 1.94 18.50
CA PHE A 135 -16.53 2.07 17.14
C PHE A 135 -17.61 2.09 16.05
N GLU A 136 -18.74 1.41 16.24
CA GLU A 136 -19.92 1.54 15.36
C GLU A 136 -20.54 2.95 15.41
N VAL A 137 -20.31 3.73 16.46
CA VAL A 137 -20.84 5.12 16.55
C VAL A 137 -19.90 6.13 15.89
N TYR A 138 -18.61 5.80 15.71
CA TYR A 138 -17.58 6.71 15.20
C TYR A 138 -16.85 6.19 13.95
N PHE A 139 -17.60 5.82 12.91
CA PHE A 139 -17.08 5.25 11.66
C PHE A 139 -15.91 6.03 11.02
N ASN A 140 -15.95 7.38 11.05
CA ASN A 140 -14.95 8.24 10.40
C ASN A 140 -13.75 8.63 11.29
N GLN A 141 -13.71 8.19 12.55
CA GLN A 141 -12.70 8.59 13.53
C GLN A 141 -11.64 7.49 13.77
N VAL A 142 -11.79 6.33 13.13
CA VAL A 142 -10.83 5.23 13.20
C VAL A 142 -9.97 5.20 11.93
N LEU A 143 -8.65 5.19 12.11
CA LEU A 143 -7.66 4.93 11.07
C LEU A 143 -7.07 3.54 11.26
N TYR A 144 -7.45 2.64 10.38
CA TYR A 144 -6.97 1.27 10.34
C TYR A 144 -5.73 1.15 9.46
N VAL A 145 -4.61 0.67 9.99
CA VAL A 145 -3.33 0.55 9.27
C VAL A 145 -2.98 -0.91 9.06
N GLY A 146 -2.96 -1.37 7.81
CA GLY A 146 -2.68 -2.77 7.47
C GLY A 146 -1.78 -2.92 6.25
N ASP A 147 -1.33 -4.14 5.98
CA ASP A 147 -0.44 -4.49 4.87
C ASP A 147 -1.15 -5.35 3.80
N HIS A 148 -2.32 -5.94 4.09
CA HIS A 148 -3.05 -6.77 3.14
C HIS A 148 -4.41 -6.17 2.73
N ILE A 149 -4.53 -5.81 1.44
CA ILE A 149 -5.74 -5.15 0.88
C ILE A 149 -7.03 -5.94 1.15
N TYR A 150 -7.03 -7.25 0.91
CA TYR A 150 -8.26 -8.06 1.00
C TYR A 150 -8.65 -8.53 2.40
N GLY A 151 -7.68 -8.94 3.23
CA GLY A 151 -7.95 -9.33 4.62
C GLY A 151 -8.38 -8.14 5.46
N ASP A 152 -7.77 -6.99 5.20
CA ASP A 152 -7.67 -5.94 6.21
C ASP A 152 -8.44 -4.70 5.79
N ILE A 153 -8.27 -4.27 4.54
CA ILE A 153 -8.81 -2.99 4.05
C ILE A 153 -10.22 -3.15 3.49
N LEU A 154 -10.46 -4.19 2.69
CA LEU A 154 -11.70 -4.32 1.93
C LEU A 154 -12.91 -4.63 2.84
N ARG A 155 -12.71 -5.45 3.89
CA ARG A 155 -13.72 -5.70 4.93
C ARG A 155 -13.93 -4.47 5.81
N SER A 156 -12.87 -3.85 6.32
CA SER A 156 -12.97 -2.65 7.17
C SER A 156 -13.64 -1.47 6.46
N LYS A 157 -13.34 -1.24 5.18
CA LYS A 157 -13.94 -0.14 4.40
C LYS A 157 -15.40 -0.39 4.01
N LYS A 158 -15.72 -1.61 3.54
CA LYS A 158 -17.08 -1.90 3.05
C LYS A 158 -18.10 -2.17 4.16
N VAL A 159 -17.66 -2.78 5.26
CA VAL A 159 -18.56 -3.22 6.35
C VAL A 159 -18.55 -2.23 7.51
N LEU A 160 -17.38 -1.66 7.85
CA LEU A 160 -17.22 -0.82 9.04
C LEU A 160 -17.01 0.66 8.71
N GLY A 161 -16.86 1.06 7.44
CA GLY A 161 -16.69 2.48 7.06
C GLY A 161 -15.42 3.16 7.60
N TRP A 162 -14.46 2.41 8.15
CA TRP A 162 -13.23 2.97 8.73
C TRP A 162 -12.34 3.63 7.67
N ARG A 163 -11.56 4.64 8.08
CA ARG A 163 -10.47 5.17 7.26
C ARG A 163 -9.34 4.15 7.25
N THR A 164 -8.71 3.96 6.10
CA THR A 164 -7.71 2.90 5.91
C THR A 164 -6.39 3.47 5.43
N MET A 165 -5.28 2.98 5.99
CA MET A 165 -3.93 3.23 5.51
C MET A 165 -3.28 1.90 5.14
N LEU A 166 -2.67 1.83 3.96
CA LEU A 166 -1.94 0.64 3.50
C LEU A 166 -0.43 0.81 3.66
N VAL A 167 0.22 -0.19 4.25
CA VAL A 167 1.68 -0.29 4.31
C VAL A 167 2.14 -1.13 3.11
N VAL A 168 3.01 -0.57 2.28
CA VAL A 168 3.56 -1.22 1.08
C VAL A 168 5.09 -1.15 1.16
N PRO A 169 5.77 -2.12 1.80
CA PRO A 169 7.21 -2.07 2.01
C PRO A 169 8.02 -1.94 0.70
N GLU A 170 7.55 -2.54 -0.39
CA GLU A 170 8.19 -2.48 -1.71
C GLU A 170 8.26 -1.06 -2.29
N LEU A 171 7.42 -0.15 -1.80
CA LEU A 171 7.35 1.24 -2.27
C LEU A 171 8.67 1.99 -2.04
N GLU A 172 9.40 1.69 -0.98
CA GLU A 172 10.64 2.40 -0.63
C GLU A 172 11.68 2.28 -1.76
N LYS A 173 11.95 1.04 -2.19
CA LYS A 173 12.84 0.76 -3.31
C LYS A 173 12.30 1.31 -4.63
N GLU A 174 10.98 1.26 -4.85
CA GLU A 174 10.38 1.80 -6.07
C GLU A 174 10.56 3.32 -6.17
N VAL A 175 10.36 4.06 -5.07
CA VAL A 175 10.55 5.52 -5.03
C VAL A 175 12.01 5.91 -5.24
N GLU A 176 12.95 5.21 -4.60
CA GLU A 176 14.38 5.41 -4.79
C GLU A 176 14.77 5.28 -6.27
N LEU A 177 14.39 4.16 -6.91
CA LEU A 177 14.65 3.93 -8.33
C LEU A 177 13.96 4.96 -9.23
N LEU A 178 12.75 5.39 -8.91
CA LEU A 178 12.04 6.42 -9.68
C LEU A 178 12.77 7.78 -9.61
N TRP A 179 13.38 8.10 -8.49
CA TRP A 179 14.19 9.30 -8.34
C TRP A 179 15.47 9.23 -9.18
N GLU A 180 16.19 8.11 -9.11
CA GLU A 180 17.40 7.88 -9.91
C GLU A 180 17.13 7.92 -11.42
N LEU A 181 16.02 7.33 -11.86
CA LEU A 181 15.68 7.15 -13.28
C LEU A 181 14.80 8.27 -13.85
N LYS A 182 14.69 9.40 -13.15
CA LYS A 182 13.82 10.54 -13.55
C LYS A 182 14.09 11.01 -14.99
N ASP A 183 15.35 11.06 -15.40
CA ASP A 183 15.74 11.59 -16.71
C ASP A 183 15.46 10.56 -17.82
N THR A 184 15.69 9.27 -17.55
CA THR A 184 15.28 8.18 -18.44
C THR A 184 13.76 8.17 -18.65
N ARG A 185 12.97 8.41 -17.59
CA ARG A 185 11.51 8.50 -17.69
C ARG A 185 11.07 9.68 -18.55
N LYS A 186 11.70 10.85 -18.41
CA LYS A 186 11.45 12.00 -19.28
C LYS A 186 11.77 11.70 -20.75
N GLN A 187 12.89 11.02 -21.02
CA GLN A 187 13.25 10.60 -22.36
C GLN A 187 12.22 9.63 -22.97
N LEU A 188 11.72 8.67 -22.17
CA LEU A 188 10.65 7.76 -22.60
C LEU A 188 9.36 8.51 -22.96
N GLN A 189 8.96 9.49 -22.15
CA GLN A 189 7.80 10.33 -22.44
C GLN A 189 7.99 11.12 -23.75
N LEU A 190 9.18 11.69 -23.96
CA LEU A 190 9.51 12.42 -25.19
C LEU A 190 9.47 11.52 -26.43
N LEU A 191 9.99 10.29 -26.32
CA LEU A 191 9.93 9.30 -27.38
C LEU A 191 8.49 8.85 -27.67
N GLY A 192 7.67 8.70 -26.62
CA GLY A 192 6.24 8.42 -26.73
C GLY A 192 5.51 9.52 -27.51
N ASN A 193 5.64 10.77 -27.09
CA ASN A 193 5.03 11.92 -27.76
C ASN A 193 5.49 12.05 -29.22
N LYS A 194 6.78 11.78 -29.49
CA LYS A 194 7.33 11.78 -30.85
C LYS A 194 6.72 10.67 -31.70
N ARG A 195 6.54 9.47 -31.14
CA ARG A 195 5.89 8.35 -31.84
C ARG A 195 4.47 8.74 -32.22
N ASP A 196 3.69 9.26 -31.27
CA ASP A 196 2.29 9.59 -31.47
C ASP A 196 2.14 10.68 -32.55
N LEU A 197 2.97 11.73 -32.50
CA LEU A 197 3.02 12.76 -33.55
C LEU A 197 3.35 12.22 -34.95
N VAL A 198 4.24 11.22 -35.05
CA VAL A 198 4.59 10.58 -36.32
C VAL A 198 3.43 9.71 -36.81
N GLU A 199 2.80 8.96 -35.91
CA GLU A 199 1.63 8.12 -36.24
C GLU A 199 0.45 8.96 -36.74
N ASP A 200 0.15 10.08 -36.09
CA ASP A 200 -0.93 10.99 -36.50
C ASP A 200 -0.69 11.56 -37.90
N LYS A 201 0.55 11.98 -38.19
CA LYS A 201 0.94 12.45 -39.54
C LYS A 201 0.79 11.35 -40.59
N ILE A 202 1.19 10.12 -40.25
CA ILE A 202 1.05 8.96 -41.15
C ILE A 202 -0.44 8.69 -41.41
N HIS A 203 -1.28 8.70 -40.37
CA HIS A 203 -2.72 8.48 -40.51
C HIS A 203 -3.37 9.54 -41.39
N HIS A 204 -3.07 10.82 -41.16
CA HIS A 204 -3.59 11.91 -41.99
C HIS A 204 -3.14 11.78 -43.45
N LEU A 205 -1.87 11.49 -43.71
CA LEU A 205 -1.37 11.36 -45.09
C LEU A 205 -1.98 10.16 -45.81
N LYS A 206 -2.15 9.02 -45.12
CA LYS A 206 -2.84 7.84 -45.67
C LYS A 206 -4.30 8.12 -45.97
N TRP A 207 -4.95 8.95 -45.15
CA TRP A 207 -6.32 9.38 -45.40
C TRP A 207 -6.39 10.30 -46.63
N SER A 208 -5.56 11.34 -46.70
CA SER A 208 -5.50 12.25 -47.85
C SER A 208 -5.24 11.51 -49.16
N LEU A 209 -4.28 10.57 -49.19
CA LEU A 209 -4.00 9.73 -50.37
C LEU A 209 -5.20 8.89 -50.85
N LYS A 210 -6.12 8.53 -49.95
CA LYS A 210 -7.27 7.67 -50.29
C LYS A 210 -8.52 8.45 -50.71
N PHE A 211 -8.70 9.65 -50.15
CA PHE A 211 -9.97 10.36 -50.23
C PHE A 211 -9.86 11.73 -50.93
N GLU A 212 -8.67 12.30 -51.05
CA GLU A 212 -8.45 13.50 -51.86
C GLU A 212 -8.21 13.07 -53.31
N GLY A 213 -8.93 13.69 -54.26
CA GLY A 213 -8.71 13.50 -55.69
C GLY A 213 -7.44 14.22 -56.16
N LEU A 214 -6.29 13.65 -55.82
CA LEU A 214 -4.96 14.21 -56.06
C LEU A 214 -4.48 13.93 -57.48
N ASN A 215 -3.65 14.83 -58.02
CA ASN A 215 -2.95 14.58 -59.29
C ASN A 215 -1.77 13.60 -59.09
N ASP A 216 -1.37 12.88 -60.14
CA ASP A 216 -0.26 11.90 -60.10
C ASP A 216 1.04 12.43 -59.46
N ASP A 217 1.38 13.71 -59.69
CA ASP A 217 2.58 14.33 -59.13
C ASP A 217 2.45 14.60 -57.62
N GLU A 218 1.24 14.95 -57.15
CA GLU A 218 0.95 15.17 -55.74
C GLU A 218 0.89 13.84 -54.98
N GLU A 219 0.31 12.82 -55.60
CA GLU A 219 0.26 11.46 -55.07
C GLU A 219 1.68 10.91 -54.86
N LYS A 220 2.57 11.05 -55.86
CA LYS A 220 3.99 10.66 -55.75
C LYS A 220 4.72 11.43 -54.65
N LYS A 221 4.47 12.73 -54.51
CA LYS A 221 5.09 13.56 -53.48
C LYS A 221 4.65 13.15 -52.07
N LEU A 222 3.36 12.89 -51.89
CA LEU A 222 2.78 12.43 -50.63
C LEU A 222 3.24 11.03 -50.27
N SER A 223 3.32 10.13 -51.25
CA SER A 223 3.89 8.78 -51.11
C SER A 223 5.35 8.82 -50.63
N CYS A 224 6.21 9.63 -51.26
CA CYS A 224 7.60 9.80 -50.81
C CYS A 224 7.70 10.37 -49.38
N LYS A 225 6.79 11.28 -49.00
CA LYS A 225 6.73 11.81 -47.63
C LYS A 225 6.27 10.74 -46.62
N LEU A 226 5.34 9.89 -47.03
CA LEU A 226 4.86 8.77 -46.23
C LEU A 226 6.00 7.79 -45.94
N ASP A 227 6.78 7.39 -46.95
CA ASP A 227 7.92 6.48 -46.78
C ASP A 227 8.95 7.02 -45.77
N LYS A 228 9.24 8.33 -45.85
CA LYS A 228 10.12 9.01 -44.89
C LYS A 228 9.57 8.93 -43.46
N LEU A 229 8.27 9.15 -43.27
CA LEU A 229 7.64 9.07 -41.96
C LEU A 229 7.56 7.63 -41.44
N GLU A 230 7.34 6.64 -42.31
CA GLU A 230 7.35 5.22 -41.92
C GLU A 230 8.74 4.78 -41.47
N SER A 231 9.81 5.22 -42.16
CA SER A 231 11.19 5.02 -41.71
C SER A 231 11.45 5.67 -40.34
N GLN A 232 10.98 6.92 -40.14
CA GLN A 232 11.08 7.60 -38.84
C GLN A 232 10.30 6.87 -37.74
N ARG A 233 9.10 6.34 -38.03
CA ARG A 233 8.29 5.56 -37.10
C ARG A 233 9.06 4.34 -36.60
N GLU A 234 9.68 3.58 -37.50
CA GLU A 234 10.47 2.41 -37.11
C GLU A 234 11.68 2.79 -36.25
N GLN A 235 12.38 3.87 -36.59
CA GLN A 235 13.50 4.35 -35.78
C GLN A 235 13.07 4.74 -34.36
N VAL A 236 11.96 5.46 -34.22
CA VAL A 236 11.41 5.85 -32.92
C VAL A 236 10.94 4.63 -32.14
N ARG A 237 10.27 3.68 -32.80
CA ARG A 237 9.78 2.44 -32.19
C ARG A 237 10.92 1.61 -31.58
N LEU A 238 12.00 1.41 -32.33
CA LEU A 238 13.17 0.66 -31.85
C LEU A 238 13.85 1.37 -30.67
N SER A 239 14.04 2.68 -30.79
CA SER A 239 14.64 3.50 -29.72
C SER A 239 13.80 3.45 -28.44
N HIS A 240 12.48 3.59 -28.56
CA HIS A 240 11.54 3.51 -27.43
C HIS A 240 11.57 2.11 -26.80
N GLN A 241 11.52 1.04 -27.59
CA GLN A 241 11.55 -0.33 -27.09
C GLN A 241 12.83 -0.62 -26.30
N GLN A 242 13.99 -0.19 -26.81
CA GLN A 242 15.27 -0.37 -26.12
C GLN A 242 15.34 0.42 -24.81
N ALA A 243 14.94 1.68 -24.83
CA ALA A 243 14.89 2.51 -23.63
C ALA A 243 13.93 1.93 -22.58
N GLN A 244 12.76 1.43 -23.01
CA GLN A 244 11.76 0.85 -22.13
C GLN A 244 12.26 -0.44 -21.48
N LEU A 245 12.97 -1.28 -22.23
CA LEU A 245 13.58 -2.49 -21.71
C LEU A 245 14.65 -2.17 -20.65
N GLN A 246 15.55 -1.23 -20.94
CA GLN A 246 16.59 -0.80 -20.01
C GLN A 246 15.99 -0.25 -18.72
N PHE A 247 14.91 0.55 -18.83
CA PHE A 247 14.18 1.08 -17.70
C PHE A 247 13.49 -0.03 -16.88
N HIS A 248 12.80 -0.97 -17.55
CA HIS A 248 12.12 -2.09 -16.88
C HIS A 248 13.10 -2.98 -16.09
N GLN A 249 14.29 -3.24 -16.64
CA GLN A 249 15.32 -4.07 -16.02
C GLN A 249 15.88 -3.50 -14.71
N LYS A 250 15.68 -2.21 -14.42
CA LYS A 250 16.09 -1.60 -13.14
C LYS A 250 15.18 -2.01 -11.98
N PHE A 251 13.95 -2.39 -12.26
CA PHE A 251 12.98 -2.86 -11.27
C PHE A 251 13.06 -4.39 -11.15
N HIS A 252 11.96 -5.05 -10.79
CA HIS A 252 11.95 -6.51 -10.71
C HIS A 252 12.20 -7.12 -12.10
N LYS A 253 13.18 -8.02 -12.21
CA LYS A 253 13.64 -8.62 -13.48
C LYS A 253 12.52 -9.19 -14.36
N VAL A 254 11.50 -9.77 -13.74
CA VAL A 254 10.39 -10.46 -14.42
C VAL A 254 9.12 -9.61 -14.48
N TRP A 255 8.89 -8.77 -13.47
CA TRP A 255 7.58 -8.15 -13.24
C TRP A 255 7.60 -6.62 -13.42
N GLY A 256 8.78 -6.01 -13.42
CA GLY A 256 8.94 -4.56 -13.51
C GLY A 256 8.51 -3.83 -12.24
N GLN A 257 7.84 -2.70 -12.44
CA GLN A 257 7.30 -1.85 -11.36
C GLN A 257 6.07 -2.47 -10.72
N LEU A 258 5.91 -2.26 -9.41
CA LEU A 258 4.72 -2.72 -8.70
C LEU A 258 3.53 -1.80 -8.99
N MET A 259 3.74 -0.48 -9.07
CA MET A 259 2.65 0.49 -9.25
C MET A 259 2.26 0.76 -10.70
N LYS A 260 3.08 0.33 -11.68
CA LYS A 260 2.86 0.61 -13.11
C LYS A 260 3.04 -0.62 -13.99
N THR A 261 2.17 -0.74 -14.99
CA THR A 261 2.28 -1.68 -16.11
C THR A 261 2.52 -0.89 -17.39
N GLY A 262 3.80 -0.59 -17.65
CA GLY A 262 4.17 0.33 -18.73
C GLY A 262 3.69 1.75 -18.42
N TYR A 263 2.82 2.30 -19.27
CA TYR A 263 2.24 3.63 -19.08
C TYR A 263 1.05 3.63 -18.10
N GLN A 264 0.34 2.51 -18.01
CA GLN A 264 -0.88 2.39 -17.21
C GLN A 264 -0.56 2.07 -15.75
N THR A 265 -1.49 2.43 -14.87
CA THR A 265 -1.52 1.98 -13.48
C THR A 265 -1.69 0.47 -13.40
N SER A 266 -0.90 -0.17 -12.53
CA SER A 266 -1.03 -1.61 -12.33
C SER A 266 -2.35 -1.94 -11.64
N ARG A 267 -2.78 -3.20 -11.73
CA ARG A 267 -3.95 -3.68 -10.98
C ARG A 267 -3.78 -3.50 -9.47
N PHE A 268 -2.55 -3.67 -8.96
CA PHE A 268 -2.25 -3.43 -7.56
C PHE A 268 -2.41 -1.94 -7.22
N ALA A 269 -1.84 -1.02 -8.00
CA ALA A 269 -1.99 0.42 -7.79
C ALA A 269 -3.46 0.86 -7.78
N HIS A 270 -4.27 0.35 -8.70
CA HIS A 270 -5.71 0.61 -8.70
C HIS A 270 -6.42 0.11 -7.44
N GLN A 271 -5.98 -1.01 -6.87
CA GLN A 271 -6.52 -1.49 -5.59
C GLN A 271 -6.10 -0.56 -4.45
N VAL A 272 -4.84 -0.11 -4.42
CA VAL A 272 -4.36 0.86 -3.42
C VAL A 272 -5.18 2.15 -3.49
N GLU A 273 -5.28 2.75 -4.67
CA GLU A 273 -6.05 3.97 -4.93
C GLU A 273 -7.53 3.85 -4.52
N ARG A 274 -8.16 2.71 -4.84
CA ARG A 274 -9.57 2.49 -4.52
C ARG A 274 -9.82 2.23 -3.04
N PHE A 275 -8.95 1.48 -2.38
CA PHE A 275 -9.24 0.91 -1.06
C PHE A 275 -8.53 1.63 0.08
N ALA A 276 -7.34 2.19 -0.13
CA ALA A 276 -6.58 2.89 0.90
C ALA A 276 -6.81 4.41 0.82
N CYS A 277 -7.11 5.06 1.95
CA CYS A 277 -7.14 6.52 2.02
C CYS A 277 -5.73 7.12 2.06
N LEU A 278 -4.80 6.41 2.67
CA LEU A 278 -3.39 6.74 2.74
C LEU A 278 -2.58 5.49 2.42
N TYR A 279 -1.36 5.64 1.91
CA TYR A 279 -0.43 4.53 1.80
C TYR A 279 1.00 5.01 2.03
N THR A 280 1.84 4.14 2.55
CA THR A 280 3.24 4.47 2.88
C THR A 280 4.09 3.21 2.91
N SER A 281 5.42 3.35 2.87
CA SER A 281 6.32 2.19 2.96
C SER A 281 6.37 1.58 4.36
N GLN A 282 6.33 2.43 5.39
CA GLN A 282 6.47 2.05 6.79
C GLN A 282 5.50 2.85 7.66
N VAL A 283 4.93 2.23 8.69
CA VAL A 283 3.96 2.90 9.59
C VAL A 283 4.61 4.08 10.32
N THR A 284 5.89 3.95 10.65
CA THR A 284 6.68 4.96 11.36
C THR A 284 6.86 6.26 10.59
N ASN A 285 6.56 6.29 9.29
CA ASN A 285 6.49 7.53 8.52
C ASN A 285 5.42 8.50 9.05
N LEU A 286 4.43 8.02 9.83
CA LEU A 286 3.50 8.91 10.55
C LEU A 286 4.19 9.78 11.60
N SER A 287 5.33 9.34 12.17
CA SER A 287 6.10 10.12 13.14
C SER A 287 6.75 11.37 12.54
N LEU A 288 6.90 11.41 11.21
CA LEU A 288 7.46 12.55 10.49
C LEU A 288 6.46 13.70 10.33
N TYR A 289 5.20 13.46 10.69
CA TYR A 289 4.12 14.44 10.55
C TYR A 289 3.48 14.74 11.90
N SER A 290 2.95 15.97 12.02
CA SER A 290 2.12 16.31 13.16
C SER A 290 0.91 15.36 13.22
N PRO A 291 0.55 14.84 14.41
CA PRO A 291 -0.67 14.06 14.58
C PRO A 291 -1.93 14.78 14.07
N ASN A 292 -1.93 16.12 14.08
CA ASN A 292 -3.03 16.96 13.62
C ASN A 292 -2.98 17.30 12.13
N LYS A 293 -2.07 16.69 11.36
CA LYS A 293 -1.95 16.92 9.92
C LYS A 293 -3.24 16.54 9.20
N HIS A 294 -3.73 17.46 8.38
CA HIS A 294 -4.79 17.18 7.41
C HIS A 294 -4.17 16.63 6.13
N TYR A 295 -4.69 15.51 5.64
CA TYR A 295 -4.27 14.89 4.38
C TYR A 295 -5.34 15.16 3.33
N SER A 296 -4.98 15.96 2.32
CA SER A 296 -5.83 16.25 1.16
C SER A 296 -5.31 15.51 -0.07
N PRO A 297 -6.19 14.92 -0.90
CA PRO A 297 -5.77 14.33 -2.17
C PRO A 297 -5.30 15.41 -3.14
N SER A 298 -4.48 15.02 -4.11
CA SER A 298 -4.21 15.85 -5.28
C SER A 298 -5.47 16.00 -6.12
N GLN A 299 -5.53 17.07 -6.93
CA GLN A 299 -6.59 17.24 -7.92
C GLN A 299 -6.53 16.12 -8.96
N ASP A 300 -7.68 15.52 -9.26
CA ASP A 300 -7.84 14.57 -10.36
C ASP A 300 -7.96 15.36 -11.68
N PHE A 301 -7.29 14.89 -12.72
CA PHE A 301 -7.33 15.51 -14.05
C PHE A 301 -7.89 14.52 -15.08
N MET A 302 -8.80 15.02 -15.91
CA MET A 302 -9.36 14.32 -17.06
C MET A 302 -8.51 14.58 -18.31
N PRO A 303 -8.54 13.69 -19.33
CA PRO A 303 -7.71 13.83 -20.52
C PRO A 303 -7.80 15.18 -21.25
N HIS A 304 -8.98 15.80 -21.28
CA HIS A 304 -9.19 17.10 -21.94
C HIS A 304 -8.64 18.30 -21.14
N GLU A 305 -8.28 18.11 -19.86
CA GLU A 305 -7.73 19.15 -19.01
C GLU A 305 -6.20 19.29 -19.18
N PHE A 306 -5.51 18.24 -19.65
CA PHE A 306 -4.06 18.28 -19.83
C PHE A 306 -3.61 19.33 -20.85
N GLU A 307 -4.34 19.47 -21.97
CA GLU A 307 -4.03 20.50 -22.99
C GLU A 307 -4.22 21.92 -22.45
N ILE A 308 -5.21 22.14 -21.57
CA ILE A 308 -5.53 23.44 -21.00
C ILE A 308 -4.49 23.85 -19.95
N LEU A 309 -4.00 22.88 -19.16
CA LEU A 309 -3.11 23.12 -18.04
C LEU A 309 -1.61 23.04 -18.41
N GLY A 310 -1.28 22.65 -19.64
CA GLY A 310 0.10 22.54 -20.11
C GLY A 310 0.92 21.48 -19.36
N MET A 311 0.25 20.42 -18.88
CA MET A 311 0.84 19.31 -18.15
C MET A 311 1.10 18.10 -19.04
#